data_AF-A0A963FAA8-F1
#
_entry.id   AF-A0A963FAA8-F1
#
_cell.length_a   1.000
_cell.length_b   1.000
_cell.length_c   1.000
_cell.angle_alpha   90.00
_cell.angle_beta   90.00
_cell.angle_gamma   90.00
#
_symmetry.space_group_name_H-M   'P 1'
#
loop_
_entity.id
_entity.type
_entity.pdbx_description
1 polymer ?
#
loop_
_entity_poly.entity_id
_entity_poly.type
_entity_poly.pdbx_seq_one_letter_code
_entity_poly.pdbx_strand_id
1 'polypeptide(L)'
;MKPRLRASALTACWLLVCTDAVCAQTQHDVDPTTGSETWKTSAHGVALSLTQILPDQARAFYVNRGFSAEDAERFATACVYMTVLRNDAAGGTVEFVLQDWKVRSAEGVRPPLAVADWMQRWTDKGLGKPQLVAFRWAQFPPSQAYEPGDWNQGMLTTGLPAATVFDLTAHWKVGDQAFSATLEGVRCAN
;
A
#
# COMPACT_ATOMS: atom_id res chain seq x y z
N MET A 1 -81.66 11.49 8.31
CA MET A 1 -80.41 11.04 8.95
C MET A 1 -79.66 10.11 8.01
N LYS A 2 -78.54 10.57 7.42
CA LYS A 2 -77.44 9.72 6.88
C LYS A 2 -76.13 10.50 7.08
N PRO A 3 -75.05 9.86 7.59
CA PRO A 3 -73.87 10.55 8.10
C PRO A 3 -72.82 10.86 7.02
N ARG A 4 -71.95 11.83 7.37
CA ARG A 4 -70.81 12.33 6.62
C ARG A 4 -69.63 11.34 6.65
N LEU A 5 -68.85 11.25 5.57
CA LEU A 5 -67.44 10.87 5.65
C LEU A 5 -66.57 11.86 4.86
N ARG A 6 -65.61 12.45 5.56
CA ARG A 6 -64.51 13.26 5.03
C ARG A 6 -63.36 12.31 4.70
N ALA A 7 -62.81 12.37 3.49
CA ALA A 7 -61.57 11.68 3.14
C ALA A 7 -60.40 12.64 3.34
N SER A 8 -59.56 12.36 4.34
CA SER A 8 -58.30 13.05 4.60
C SER A 8 -57.23 12.56 3.63
N ALA A 9 -56.52 13.52 3.02
CA ALA A 9 -55.36 13.27 2.18
C ALA A 9 -54.18 12.74 3.03
N LEU A 10 -53.60 11.61 2.62
CA LEU A 10 -52.34 11.08 3.15
C LEU A 10 -51.24 11.34 2.11
N THR A 11 -50.43 12.36 2.35
CA THR A 11 -49.21 12.64 1.60
C THR A 11 -48.10 11.73 2.14
N ALA A 12 -47.72 10.71 1.39
CA ALA A 12 -46.57 9.86 1.71
C ALA A 12 -45.27 10.57 1.29
N CYS A 13 -44.53 11.10 2.26
CA CYS A 13 -43.20 11.66 2.06
C CYS A 13 -42.17 10.51 2.07
N TRP A 14 -41.69 10.11 0.89
CA TRP A 14 -40.62 9.13 0.75
C TRP A 14 -39.29 9.79 1.12
N LEU A 15 -38.74 9.41 2.27
CA LEU A 15 -37.37 9.76 2.68
C LEU A 15 -36.39 8.95 1.82
N LEU A 16 -35.76 9.62 0.85
CA LEU A 16 -34.57 9.14 0.17
C LEU A 16 -33.43 9.05 1.20
N VAL A 17 -33.08 7.82 1.60
CA VAL A 17 -31.85 7.54 2.35
C VAL A 17 -30.71 7.58 1.35
N CYS A 18 -29.98 8.69 1.31
CA CYS A 18 -28.68 8.75 0.64
C CYS A 18 -27.71 7.88 1.46
N THR A 19 -27.34 6.71 0.92
CA THR A 19 -26.19 5.96 1.45
C THR A 19 -24.93 6.72 1.04
N ASP A 20 -24.36 7.47 1.97
CA ASP A 20 -23.04 8.06 1.81
C ASP A 20 -22.03 6.93 1.59
N ALA A 21 -21.38 6.93 0.42
CA ALA A 21 -20.24 6.08 0.17
C ALA A 21 -19.14 6.51 1.14
N VAL A 22 -18.89 5.70 2.18
CA VAL A 22 -17.75 5.89 3.09
C VAL A 22 -16.49 5.64 2.28
N CYS A 23 -15.83 6.71 1.83
CA CYS A 23 -14.45 6.62 1.36
C CYS A 23 -13.59 6.13 2.54
N ALA A 24 -12.85 5.03 2.33
CA ALA A 24 -11.92 4.52 3.33
C ALA A 24 -10.87 5.60 3.64
N GLN A 25 -10.94 6.18 4.84
CA GLN A 25 -10.01 7.23 5.27
C GLN A 25 -8.65 6.63 5.62
N THR A 26 -7.57 7.26 5.17
CA THR A 26 -6.21 6.88 5.57
C THR A 26 -6.00 7.20 7.04
N GLN A 27 -5.63 6.18 7.82
CA GLN A 27 -5.17 6.33 9.20
C GLN A 27 -3.66 6.56 9.20
N HIS A 28 -3.18 7.41 10.11
CA HIS A 28 -1.77 7.77 10.22
C HIS A 28 -1.31 7.70 11.68
N ASP A 29 -0.23 6.96 11.92
CA ASP A 29 0.38 6.76 13.24
C ASP A 29 1.88 7.12 13.18
N VAL A 30 2.43 7.65 14.28
CA VAL A 30 3.87 7.91 14.43
C VAL A 30 4.39 7.11 15.62
N ASP A 31 5.42 6.29 15.41
CA ASP A 31 6.06 5.56 16.49
C ASP A 31 6.83 6.55 17.40
N PRO A 32 6.51 6.61 18.71
CA PRO A 32 7.08 7.62 19.61
C PRO A 32 8.56 7.38 19.94
N THR A 33 9.09 6.19 19.65
CA THR A 33 10.48 5.82 19.97
C THR A 33 11.40 6.08 18.79
N THR A 34 10.97 5.72 17.58
CA THR A 34 11.77 5.77 16.37
C THR A 34 11.42 6.97 15.48
N GLY A 35 10.24 7.55 15.65
CA GLY A 35 9.70 8.57 14.75
C GLY A 35 9.22 8.02 13.40
N SER A 36 9.22 6.70 13.21
CA SER A 36 8.76 6.09 11.96
C SER A 36 7.25 6.29 11.81
N GLU A 37 6.83 6.81 10.65
CA GLU A 37 5.42 7.02 10.31
C GLU A 37 4.81 5.76 9.68
N THR A 38 3.53 5.52 9.95
CA THR A 38 2.74 4.42 9.36
C THR A 38 1.40 4.93 8.84
N TRP A 39 1.09 4.60 7.58
CA TRP A 39 -0.22 4.85 6.97
C TRP A 39 -0.96 3.54 6.77
N LYS A 40 -2.27 3.54 7.05
CA LYS A 40 -3.13 2.36 6.95
C LYS A 40 -4.45 2.70 6.26
N THR A 41 -4.97 1.77 5.50
CA THR A 41 -6.33 1.83 4.96
C THR A 41 -6.91 0.42 4.86
N SER A 42 -8.23 0.33 4.83
CA SER A 42 -8.93 -0.92 4.57
C SER A 42 -10.14 -0.65 3.69
N ALA A 43 -10.28 -1.44 2.62
CA ALA A 43 -11.41 -1.36 1.72
C ALA A 43 -11.72 -2.74 1.16
N HIS A 44 -13.01 -3.04 0.97
CA HIS A 44 -13.48 -4.29 0.35
C HIS A 44 -12.89 -5.56 0.97
N GLY A 45 -12.68 -5.58 2.29
CA GLY A 45 -12.13 -6.73 3.01
C GLY A 45 -10.61 -6.91 2.89
N VAL A 46 -9.91 -5.93 2.29
CA VAL A 46 -8.46 -5.93 2.16
C VAL A 46 -7.87 -4.80 3.00
N ALA A 47 -6.85 -5.10 3.81
CA ALA A 47 -6.11 -4.11 4.57
C ALA A 47 -4.72 -3.89 3.98
N LEU A 48 -4.31 -2.62 3.93
CA LEU A 48 -3.00 -2.20 3.44
C LEU A 48 -2.36 -1.28 4.47
N SER A 49 -1.07 -1.48 4.73
CA SER A 49 -0.26 -0.53 5.49
C SER A 49 1.12 -0.32 4.91
N LEU A 50 1.62 0.91 5.03
CA LEU A 50 3.01 1.27 4.80
C LEU A 50 3.60 1.84 6.08
N THR A 51 4.61 1.17 6.63
CA THR A 51 5.45 1.71 7.72
C THR A 51 6.79 2.11 7.14
N GLN A 52 7.27 3.33 7.43
CA GLN A 52 8.59 3.77 7.00
C GLN A 52 9.67 2.80 7.49
N ILE A 53 10.59 2.46 6.60
CA ILE A 53 11.91 1.95 7.02
C ILE A 53 12.86 3.14 6.94
N LEU A 54 13.29 3.64 8.10
CA LEU A 54 14.19 4.79 8.15
C LEU A 54 15.51 4.47 7.43
N PRO A 55 16.18 5.46 6.82
CA PRO A 55 17.40 5.22 6.05
C PRO A 55 18.48 4.46 6.83
N ASP A 56 18.68 4.79 8.12
CA ASP A 56 19.62 4.06 8.98
C ASP A 56 19.25 2.59 9.19
N GLN A 57 17.96 2.29 9.31
CA GLN A 57 17.48 0.92 9.45
C GLN A 57 17.73 0.14 8.14
N ALA A 58 17.42 0.74 6.99
CA ALA A 58 17.67 0.13 5.68
C ALA A 58 19.18 -0.10 5.43
N ARG A 59 20.02 0.91 5.73
CA ARG A 59 21.48 0.80 5.66
C ARG A 59 21.98 -0.38 6.48
N ALA A 60 21.64 -0.40 7.77
CA ALA A 60 22.08 -1.45 8.69
C ALA A 60 21.61 -2.84 8.23
N PHE A 61 20.37 -2.94 7.74
CA PHE A 61 19.82 -4.20 7.25
C PHE A 61 20.64 -4.82 6.12
N TYR A 62 21.05 -4.02 5.13
CA TYR A 62 21.78 -4.52 3.96
C TYR A 62 23.28 -4.66 4.18
N VAL A 63 23.91 -3.76 4.96
CA VAL A 63 25.32 -3.91 5.36
C VAL A 63 25.51 -5.25 6.10
N ASN A 64 24.60 -5.58 7.01
CA ASN A 64 24.62 -6.87 7.73
C ASN A 64 24.35 -8.09 6.82
N ARG A 65 24.02 -7.89 5.54
CA ARG A 65 23.83 -8.93 4.52
C ARG A 65 24.94 -8.94 3.48
N GLY A 66 26.03 -8.22 3.73
CA GLY A 66 27.22 -8.20 2.87
C GLY A 66 27.12 -7.24 1.68
N PHE A 67 26.21 -6.26 1.73
CA PHE A 67 26.25 -5.11 0.82
C PHE A 67 27.37 -4.16 1.24
N SER A 68 27.96 -3.46 0.27
CA SER A 68 28.81 -2.33 0.58
C SER A 68 27.98 -1.19 1.20
N ALA A 69 28.63 -0.26 1.90
CA ALA A 69 27.96 0.93 2.42
C ALA A 69 27.33 1.77 1.29
N GLU A 70 27.99 1.85 0.12
CA GLU A 70 27.49 2.55 -1.06
C GLU A 70 26.22 1.90 -1.64
N ASP A 71 26.22 0.57 -1.77
CA ASP A 71 25.05 -0.15 -2.30
C ASP A 71 23.87 -0.11 -1.33
N ALA A 72 24.15 -0.21 -0.02
CA ALA A 72 23.14 -0.06 1.01
C ALA A 72 22.54 1.36 1.02
N GLU A 73 23.35 2.40 0.86
CA GLU A 73 22.90 3.79 0.75
C GLU A 73 22.01 4.01 -0.47
N ARG A 74 22.38 3.42 -1.61
CA ARG A 74 21.59 3.48 -2.85
C ARG A 74 20.17 2.97 -2.66
N PHE A 75 19.97 1.91 -1.86
CA PHE A 75 18.65 1.40 -1.54
C PHE A 75 17.96 2.21 -0.44
N ALA A 76 18.69 2.57 0.63
CA ALA A 76 18.14 3.29 1.78
C ALA A 76 17.55 4.66 1.41
N THR A 77 18.09 5.31 0.38
CA THR A 77 17.63 6.61 -0.13
C THR A 77 16.49 6.50 -1.14
N ALA A 78 16.00 5.29 -1.45
CA ALA A 78 14.95 5.06 -2.44
C ALA A 78 13.52 5.09 -1.85
N CYS A 79 13.31 5.77 -0.72
CA CYS A 79 12.03 5.91 -0.03
C CYS A 79 11.37 4.53 0.23
N VAL A 80 11.87 3.87 1.27
CA VAL A 80 11.62 2.46 1.59
C VAL A 80 10.52 2.31 2.64
N TYR A 81 9.60 1.38 2.42
CA TYR A 81 8.54 1.02 3.37
C TYR A 81 8.50 -0.48 3.62
N MET A 82 8.20 -0.87 4.86
CA MET A 82 7.60 -2.16 5.11
C MET A 82 6.14 -2.08 4.68
N THR A 83 5.78 -2.86 3.67
CA THR A 83 4.42 -2.95 3.14
C THR A 83 3.78 -4.22 3.65
N VAL A 84 2.54 -4.11 4.13
CA VAL A 84 1.71 -5.27 4.49
C VAL A 84 0.41 -5.18 3.69
N LEU A 85 0.04 -6.29 3.05
CA LEU A 85 -1.26 -6.46 2.42
C LEU A 85 -1.91 -7.73 2.97
N ARG A 86 -3.16 -7.61 3.43
CA ARG A 86 -3.90 -8.69 4.10
C ARG A 86 -5.26 -8.87 3.45
N ASN A 87 -5.63 -10.11 3.17
CA ASN A 87 -7.00 -10.47 2.82
C ASN A 87 -7.76 -10.83 4.11
N ASP A 88 -8.27 -9.83 4.83
CA ASP A 88 -8.91 -10.07 6.11
C ASP A 88 -10.36 -10.58 5.95
N ALA A 89 -11.08 -10.13 4.91
CA ALA A 89 -12.50 -10.42 4.72
C ALA A 89 -12.99 -10.25 3.28
N ALA A 90 -12.13 -10.29 2.26
CA ALA A 90 -12.59 -10.18 0.88
C ALA A 90 -13.45 -11.40 0.50
N GLY A 91 -14.34 -11.23 -0.49
CA GLY A 91 -15.27 -12.27 -0.93
C GLY A 91 -14.64 -13.47 -1.65
N GLY A 92 -13.31 -13.56 -1.69
CA GLY A 92 -12.56 -14.61 -2.38
C GLY A 92 -11.05 -14.33 -2.36
N THR A 93 -10.30 -15.04 -3.20
CA THR A 93 -8.86 -14.86 -3.38
C THR A 93 -8.55 -13.46 -3.90
N VAL A 94 -7.66 -12.75 -3.21
CA VAL A 94 -7.18 -11.42 -3.58
C VAL A 94 -5.92 -11.57 -4.41
N GLU A 95 -5.96 -11.11 -5.65
CA GLU A 95 -4.83 -11.16 -6.58
C GLU A 95 -4.35 -9.75 -6.90
N PHE A 96 -3.04 -9.53 -6.85
CA PHE A 96 -2.46 -8.24 -7.26
C PHE A 96 -1.21 -8.42 -8.12
N VAL A 97 -0.94 -7.37 -8.90
CA VAL A 97 0.33 -7.14 -9.60
C VAL A 97 0.81 -5.75 -9.18
N LEU A 98 2.02 -5.67 -8.63
CA LEU A 98 2.57 -4.44 -8.07
C LEU A 98 2.68 -3.30 -9.11
N GLN A 99 2.93 -3.65 -10.37
CA GLN A 99 3.03 -2.68 -11.46
C GLN A 99 1.68 -2.02 -11.83
N ASP A 100 0.56 -2.59 -11.39
CA ASP A 100 -0.74 -1.95 -11.53
C ASP A 100 -0.97 -0.87 -10.49
N TRP A 101 -0.21 -0.87 -9.38
CA TRP A 101 -0.29 0.14 -8.33
C TRP A 101 0.22 1.49 -8.83
N LYS A 102 -0.17 2.57 -8.14
CA LYS A 102 0.13 3.94 -8.52
C LYS A 102 0.68 4.72 -7.35
N VAL A 103 1.90 5.22 -7.51
CA VAL A 103 2.51 6.28 -6.71
C VAL A 103 2.23 7.60 -7.42
N ARG A 104 1.48 8.49 -6.79
CA ARG A 104 1.16 9.83 -7.31
C ARG A 104 1.89 10.88 -6.48
N SER A 105 2.82 11.60 -7.09
CA SER A 105 3.51 12.73 -6.48
C SER A 105 3.42 13.97 -7.38
N ALA A 106 4.05 15.06 -6.97
CA ALA A 106 4.17 16.27 -7.80
C ALA A 106 4.91 16.02 -9.13
N GLU A 107 5.75 14.97 -9.21
CA GLU A 107 6.49 14.60 -10.42
C GLU A 107 5.64 13.81 -11.42
N GLY A 108 4.47 13.31 -11.00
CA GLY A 108 3.53 12.57 -11.83
C GLY A 108 3.05 11.28 -11.19
N VAL A 109 2.54 10.37 -12.03
CA VAL A 109 2.01 9.06 -11.61
C VAL A 109 2.84 7.96 -12.22
N ARG A 110 3.34 7.04 -11.39
CA ARG A 110 4.13 5.88 -11.82
C ARG A 110 3.91 4.70 -10.87
N PRO A 111 4.20 3.44 -11.28
CA PRO A 111 4.21 2.34 -10.33
C PRO A 111 5.35 2.50 -9.30
N PRO A 112 5.29 1.75 -8.18
CA PRO A 112 6.47 1.49 -7.34
C PRO A 112 7.65 0.96 -8.18
N LEU A 113 8.88 1.10 -7.67
CA LEU A 113 10.04 0.53 -8.34
C LEU A 113 9.96 -1.00 -8.29
N ALA A 114 10.17 -1.65 -9.43
CA ALA A 114 10.06 -3.10 -9.52
C ALA A 114 11.26 -3.78 -8.86
N VAL A 115 11.01 -4.93 -8.22
CA VAL A 115 12.09 -5.79 -7.69
C VAL A 115 13.06 -6.21 -8.80
N ALA A 116 12.56 -6.45 -10.01
CA ALA A 116 13.38 -6.80 -11.17
C ALA A 116 14.39 -5.69 -11.53
N ASP A 117 14.00 -4.42 -11.43
CA ASP A 117 14.89 -3.28 -11.71
C ASP A 117 16.05 -3.25 -10.72
N TRP A 118 15.78 -3.52 -9.43
CA TRP A 118 16.82 -3.64 -8.41
C TRP A 118 17.72 -4.85 -8.65
N MET A 119 17.14 -6.01 -8.93
CA MET A 119 17.91 -7.23 -9.20
C MET A 119 18.84 -7.07 -10.40
N GLN A 120 18.39 -6.36 -11.44
CA GLN A 120 19.22 -6.02 -12.59
C GLN A 120 20.39 -5.13 -12.17
N ARG A 121 20.13 -4.02 -11.46
CA ARG A 121 21.18 -3.11 -10.95
C ARG A 121 22.23 -3.85 -10.12
N TRP A 122 21.80 -4.75 -9.24
CA TRP A 122 22.71 -5.52 -8.38
C TRP A 122 23.52 -6.55 -9.17
N THR A 123 22.91 -7.19 -10.16
CA THR A 123 23.61 -8.12 -11.04
C THR A 123 24.65 -7.38 -11.89
N ASP A 124 24.32 -6.21 -12.43
CA ASP A 124 25.23 -5.38 -13.24
C ASP A 124 26.42 -4.86 -12.42
N LYS A 125 26.23 -4.58 -11.13
CA LYS A 125 27.31 -4.25 -10.19
C LYS A 125 28.11 -5.47 -9.72
N GLY A 126 27.72 -6.68 -10.10
CA GLY A 126 28.43 -7.91 -9.76
C GLY A 126 28.25 -8.37 -8.31
N LEU A 127 27.11 -8.06 -7.68
CA LEU A 127 26.82 -8.53 -6.32
C LEU A 127 26.78 -10.07 -6.27
N GLY A 128 27.29 -10.63 -5.18
CA GLY A 128 27.32 -12.07 -4.96
C GLY A 128 25.93 -12.68 -4.81
N LYS A 129 25.80 -13.97 -5.13
CA LYS A 129 24.54 -14.72 -4.98
C LYS A 129 23.91 -14.58 -3.58
N PRO A 130 24.65 -14.64 -2.45
CA PRO A 130 24.05 -14.46 -1.13
C PRO A 130 23.37 -13.09 -0.96
N GLN A 131 24.00 -12.01 -1.43
CA GLN A 131 23.43 -10.66 -1.40
C GLN A 131 22.15 -10.58 -2.23
N LEU A 132 22.19 -11.10 -3.46
CA LEU A 132 21.03 -11.11 -4.37
C LEU A 132 19.85 -11.88 -3.79
N VAL A 133 20.11 -13.04 -3.19
CA VAL A 133 19.10 -13.85 -2.50
C VAL A 133 18.53 -13.07 -1.32
N ALA A 134 19.38 -12.55 -0.43
CA ALA A 134 18.94 -11.81 0.75
C ALA A 134 18.11 -10.57 0.38
N PHE A 135 18.47 -9.88 -0.70
CA PHE A 135 17.70 -8.77 -1.23
C PHE A 135 16.33 -9.21 -1.73
N ARG A 136 16.28 -10.20 -2.62
CA ARG A 136 15.03 -10.69 -3.23
C ARG A 136 14.03 -11.13 -2.18
N TRP A 137 14.48 -11.86 -1.15
CA TRP A 137 13.59 -12.35 -0.08
C TRP A 137 13.05 -11.25 0.83
N ALA A 138 13.70 -10.10 0.89
CA ALA A 138 13.24 -8.98 1.72
C ALA A 138 12.20 -8.09 1.02
N GLN A 139 12.03 -8.20 -0.30
CA GLN A 139 11.15 -7.31 -1.05
C GLN A 139 9.67 -7.73 -0.95
N PHE A 140 8.78 -6.76 -1.06
CA PHE A 140 7.36 -7.01 -1.31
C PHE A 140 7.20 -7.69 -2.69
N PRO A 141 6.39 -8.76 -2.80
CA PRO A 141 6.36 -9.56 -4.00
C PRO A 141 5.81 -8.76 -5.21
N PRO A 142 6.31 -9.02 -6.43
CA PRO A 142 5.85 -8.32 -7.64
C PRO A 142 4.41 -8.67 -8.01
N SER A 143 3.93 -9.83 -7.57
CA SER A 143 2.55 -10.30 -7.70
C SER A 143 2.31 -11.41 -6.71
N GLN A 144 1.08 -11.55 -6.21
CA GLN A 144 0.73 -12.62 -5.29
C GLN A 144 -0.79 -12.81 -5.25
N ALA A 145 -1.22 -14.01 -4.87
CA ALA A 145 -2.60 -14.34 -4.54
C ALA A 145 -2.70 -14.64 -3.03
N TYR A 146 -3.72 -14.10 -2.37
CA TYR A 146 -4.01 -14.31 -0.95
C TYR A 146 -5.40 -14.90 -0.78
N GLU A 147 -5.48 -16.10 -0.21
CA GLU A 147 -6.76 -16.64 0.23
C GLU A 147 -7.31 -15.83 1.40
N PRO A 148 -8.61 -15.94 1.71
CA PRO A 148 -9.17 -15.31 2.91
C PRO A 148 -8.38 -15.73 4.17
N GLY A 149 -7.88 -14.74 4.91
CA GLY A 149 -7.00 -14.89 6.07
C GLY A 149 -5.50 -14.80 5.77
N ASP A 150 -5.09 -14.91 4.51
CA ASP A 150 -3.69 -14.79 4.11
C ASP A 150 -3.22 -13.33 4.12
N TRP A 151 -1.93 -13.20 4.34
CA TRP A 151 -1.22 -11.93 4.25
C TRP A 151 0.25 -12.15 3.95
N ASN A 152 0.91 -11.09 3.47
CA ASN A 152 2.35 -11.06 3.39
C ASN A 152 2.88 -9.65 3.64
N GLN A 153 4.19 -9.58 3.83
CA GLN A 153 4.90 -8.32 4.00
C GLN A 153 6.22 -8.31 3.24
N GLY A 154 6.74 -7.12 2.99
CA GLY A 154 8.07 -6.93 2.42
C GLY A 154 8.40 -5.48 2.15
N MET A 155 9.65 -5.23 1.76
CA MET A 155 10.13 -3.89 1.44
C MET A 155 9.61 -3.44 0.07
N LEU A 156 9.01 -2.25 0.03
CA LEU A 156 8.60 -1.57 -1.20
C LEU A 156 9.39 -0.28 -1.30
N THR A 157 9.84 0.06 -2.49
CA THR A 157 10.52 1.34 -2.76
C THR A 157 9.72 2.13 -3.78
N THR A 158 9.54 3.42 -3.51
CA THR A 158 8.96 4.33 -4.50
C THR A 158 10.04 4.91 -5.39
N GLY A 159 11.27 5.08 -4.89
CA GLY A 159 12.34 5.80 -5.59
C GLY A 159 12.14 7.32 -5.64
N LEU A 160 11.19 7.86 -4.86
CA LEU A 160 11.02 9.30 -4.69
C LEU A 160 12.13 9.86 -3.77
N PRO A 161 12.49 11.15 -3.90
CA PRO A 161 13.41 11.81 -2.98
C PRO A 161 12.91 11.82 -1.53
N ALA A 162 13.83 11.99 -0.59
CA ALA A 162 13.53 12.18 0.84
C ALA A 162 12.50 13.31 1.06
N ALA A 163 11.72 13.22 2.14
CA ALA A 163 10.65 14.16 2.52
C ALA A 163 9.47 14.31 1.54
N THR A 164 9.52 13.68 0.35
CA THR A 164 8.46 13.76 -0.66
C THR A 164 7.13 13.24 -0.11
N VAL A 165 6.04 13.97 -0.37
CA VAL A 165 4.67 13.54 -0.09
C VAL A 165 4.04 12.98 -1.35
N PHE A 166 3.34 11.87 -1.24
CA PHE A 166 2.67 11.19 -2.34
C PHE A 166 1.44 10.40 -1.85
N ASP A 167 0.59 10.00 -2.79
CA ASP A 167 -0.47 9.03 -2.54
C ASP A 167 -0.08 7.68 -3.16
N LEU A 168 -0.37 6.58 -2.46
CA LEU A 168 -0.26 5.23 -3.00
C LEU A 168 -1.65 4.64 -3.21
N THR A 169 -2.02 4.36 -4.46
CA THR A 169 -3.20 3.55 -4.79
C THR A 169 -2.77 2.11 -5.08
N ALA A 170 -3.21 1.19 -4.22
CA ALA A 170 -3.10 -0.24 -4.44
C ALA A 170 -4.28 -0.74 -5.26
N HIS A 171 -4.00 -1.60 -6.23
CA HIS A 171 -4.99 -2.26 -7.08
C HIS A 171 -4.92 -3.77 -6.90
N TRP A 172 -6.09 -4.41 -6.85
CA TRP A 172 -6.21 -5.87 -6.80
C TRP A 172 -7.49 -6.33 -7.48
N LYS A 173 -7.63 -7.64 -7.64
CA LYS A 173 -8.83 -8.31 -8.13
C LYS A 173 -9.31 -9.34 -7.13
N VAL A 174 -10.62 -9.60 -7.19
CA VAL A 174 -11.26 -10.78 -6.60
C VAL A 174 -12.14 -11.39 -7.69
N GLY A 175 -11.72 -12.54 -8.24
CA GLY A 175 -12.27 -13.04 -9.49
C GLY A 175 -12.12 -12.01 -10.62
N ASP A 176 -13.20 -11.72 -11.35
CA ASP A 176 -13.20 -10.75 -12.46
C ASP A 176 -13.39 -9.29 -12.01
N GLN A 177 -13.62 -9.05 -10.72
CA GLN A 177 -13.89 -7.71 -10.21
C GLN A 177 -12.60 -7.01 -9.77
N ALA A 178 -12.40 -5.77 -10.24
CA ALA A 178 -11.26 -4.94 -9.87
C ALA A 178 -11.62 -4.01 -8.71
N PHE A 179 -10.71 -3.87 -7.76
CA PHE A 179 -10.83 -3.03 -6.59
C PHE A 179 -9.56 -2.19 -6.37
N SER A 180 -9.68 -1.17 -5.53
CA SER A 180 -8.54 -0.35 -5.12
C SER A 180 -8.75 0.31 -3.76
N ALA A 181 -7.65 0.67 -3.12
CA ALA A 181 -7.62 1.54 -1.96
C ALA A 181 -6.44 2.51 -2.08
N THR A 182 -6.61 3.71 -1.54
CA THR A 182 -5.57 4.74 -1.55
C THR A 182 -5.12 5.01 -0.11
N LEU A 183 -3.80 5.05 0.07
CA LEU A 183 -3.14 5.71 1.19
C LEU A 183 -2.81 7.13 0.76
N GLU A 184 -3.41 8.11 1.43
CA GLU A 184 -3.27 9.53 1.12
C GLU A 184 -2.17 10.16 1.97
N GLY A 185 -1.40 11.08 1.38
CA GLY A 185 -0.43 11.89 2.12
C GLY A 185 0.72 11.10 2.75
N VAL A 186 1.11 9.99 2.12
CA VAL A 186 2.28 9.19 2.52
C VAL A 186 3.55 10.04 2.34
N ARG A 187 4.49 9.93 3.28
CA ARG A 187 5.74 10.73 3.26
C ARG A 187 6.98 9.84 3.25
N CYS A 188 7.93 10.15 2.39
CA CYS A 188 9.27 9.56 2.41
C CYS A 188 10.05 10.01 3.64
N ALA A 189 10.74 9.09 4.31
CA ALA A 189 11.61 9.42 5.44
C ALA A 189 12.68 10.45 5.01
N ASN A 190 13.13 11.25 5.99
CA ASN A 190 14.21 12.23 5.82
C ASN A 190 15.59 11.57 5.84
#